data_AF-A0A377VX36-F1
#
_entry.id   AF-A0A377VX36-F1
#
_cell.length_a   1.000
_cell.length_b   1.000
_cell.length_c   1.000
_cell.angle_alpha   90.00
_cell.angle_beta   90.00
_cell.angle_gamma   90.00
#
_symmetry.space_group_name_H-M   'P 1'
#
loop_
_entity.id
_entity.type
_entity.pdbx_description
1 polymer ?
#
loop_
_entity_poly.entity_id
_entity_poly.type
_entity_poly.pdbx_seq_one_letter_code
_entity_poly.pdbx_strand_id
1 'polypeptide(L)'
;MPNYFGAQRFGIGGSNLQGALRWAESGAPVRDRNKRSFWLSAARSALFNQQVSIRLKKTEFNQVVDGDALQLAGRGSWFVVTPEELEVSQARVHNRELMITATLPGCGDWGSQRDALAFEQAAIAEETALQALLVREKVEAARRAMLLYPQQLSWNWWDDVTVELRFWLPAGSFATSVVRELINTTGDYANIAE
;
A
#
# COMPACT_ATOMS: atom_id res chain seq x y z
N MET A 1 4.87 -11.02 0.33
CA MET A 1 3.85 -10.62 -0.66
C MET A 1 3.62 -9.12 -0.64
N PRO A 2 3.07 -8.52 -1.70
CA PRO A 2 2.66 -7.12 -1.70
C PRO A 2 1.62 -6.83 -0.62
N ASN A 3 1.75 -5.69 0.07
CA ASN A 3 0.85 -5.28 1.14
C ASN A 3 -0.33 -4.45 0.64
N TYR A 4 -0.96 -4.89 -0.45
CA TYR A 4 -2.06 -4.20 -1.09
C TYR A 4 -3.27 -4.07 -0.17
N PHE A 5 -4.03 -2.99 -0.35
CA PHE A 5 -5.40 -2.94 0.08
C PHE A 5 -6.25 -3.84 -0.82
N GLY A 6 -6.96 -4.80 -0.24
CA GLY A 6 -7.85 -5.69 -0.99
C GLY A 6 -9.12 -5.01 -1.51
N ALA A 7 -9.80 -5.65 -2.46
CA ALA A 7 -10.99 -5.15 -3.17
C ALA A 7 -12.07 -4.55 -2.26
N GLN A 8 -12.30 -5.15 -1.09
CA GLN A 8 -13.24 -4.66 -0.08
C GLN A 8 -13.01 -3.21 0.38
N ARG A 9 -11.77 -2.71 0.31
CA ARG A 9 -11.43 -1.32 0.63
C ARG A 9 -12.09 -0.34 -0.34
N PHE A 10 -12.31 -0.75 -1.58
CA PHE A 10 -12.83 0.08 -2.67
C PHE A 10 -14.37 0.02 -2.78
N GLY A 11 -15.05 -0.67 -1.86
CA GLY A 11 -16.50 -0.82 -1.86
C GLY A 11 -17.01 -1.86 -2.86
N ILE A 12 -18.29 -2.22 -2.75
CA ILE A 12 -18.93 -3.17 -3.66
C ILE A 12 -18.83 -2.63 -5.08
N GLY A 13 -18.26 -3.42 -6.00
CA GLY A 13 -18.04 -3.03 -7.39
C GLY A 13 -17.12 -1.80 -7.58
N GLY A 14 -16.26 -1.47 -6.61
CA GLY A 14 -15.40 -0.28 -6.69
C GLY A 14 -16.13 1.05 -6.42
N SER A 15 -17.35 1.01 -5.90
CA SER A 15 -18.21 2.19 -5.67
C SER A 15 -17.55 3.29 -4.83
N ASN A 16 -16.68 2.97 -3.86
CA ASN A 16 -16.01 3.99 -3.06
C ASN A 16 -14.94 4.74 -3.86
N LEU A 17 -14.20 4.04 -4.71
CA LEU A 17 -13.17 4.66 -5.55
C LEU A 17 -13.82 5.53 -6.64
N GLN A 18 -14.85 5.01 -7.31
CA GLN A 18 -15.64 5.79 -8.29
C GLN A 18 -16.32 7.00 -7.64
N GLY A 19 -16.80 6.86 -6.40
CA GLY A 19 -17.32 7.98 -5.61
C GLY A 19 -16.26 9.04 -5.34
N ALA A 20 -15.05 8.62 -4.96
CA ALA A 20 -13.93 9.53 -4.75
C ALA A 20 -13.52 10.28 -6.01
N LEU A 21 -13.45 9.60 -7.17
CA LEU A 21 -13.14 10.21 -8.46
C LEU A 21 -14.17 11.28 -8.86
N ARG A 22 -15.47 10.94 -8.82
CA ARG A 22 -16.54 11.92 -9.09
C ARG A 22 -16.51 13.11 -8.14
N TRP A 23 -16.13 12.89 -6.89
CA TRP A 23 -15.99 13.96 -5.91
C TRP A 23 -14.75 14.84 -6.16
N ALA A 24 -13.65 14.24 -6.60
CA ALA A 24 -12.46 14.96 -7.01
C ALA A 24 -12.77 15.91 -8.17
N GLU A 25 -13.47 15.40 -9.19
CA GLU A 25 -13.83 16.14 -10.42
C GLU A 25 -14.87 17.24 -10.19
N SER A 26 -15.95 16.94 -9.44
CA SER A 26 -17.06 17.88 -9.26
C SER A 26 -16.76 19.02 -8.28
N GLY A 27 -15.85 18.82 -7.34
CA GLY A 27 -15.53 19.80 -6.28
C GLY A 27 -16.65 20.05 -5.27
N ALA A 28 -17.84 19.43 -5.44
CA ALA A 28 -18.97 19.62 -4.56
C ALA A 28 -18.71 19.01 -3.17
N PRO A 29 -19.04 19.69 -2.07
CA PRO A 29 -18.79 19.15 -0.73
C PRO A 29 -19.67 17.94 -0.43
N VAL A 30 -19.06 16.87 0.09
CA VAL A 30 -19.77 15.67 0.53
C VAL A 30 -20.26 15.87 1.96
N ARG A 31 -21.59 15.99 2.14
CA ARG A 31 -22.22 16.22 3.45
C ARG A 31 -22.16 15.01 4.38
N ASP A 32 -22.22 13.80 3.82
CA ASP A 32 -22.19 12.55 4.59
C ASP A 32 -20.76 12.24 5.03
N ARG A 33 -20.52 12.29 6.34
CA ARG A 33 -19.19 12.06 6.94
C ARG A 33 -18.67 10.65 6.72
N ASN A 34 -19.55 9.64 6.72
CA ASN A 34 -19.14 8.26 6.54
C ASN A 34 -18.72 8.02 5.09
N LYS A 35 -19.54 8.49 4.13
CA LYS A 35 -19.17 8.43 2.71
C LYS A 35 -17.87 9.16 2.42
N ARG A 36 -17.71 10.37 2.99
CA ARG A 36 -16.46 11.14 2.91
C ARG A 36 -15.26 10.32 3.39
N SER A 37 -15.35 9.69 4.57
CA SER A 37 -14.30 8.84 5.12
C SER A 37 -13.98 7.64 4.22
N PHE A 38 -15.00 6.93 3.72
CA PHE A 38 -14.82 5.79 2.83
C PHE A 38 -14.17 6.19 1.49
N TRP A 39 -14.58 7.30 0.89
CA TRP A 39 -14.04 7.78 -0.38
C TRP A 39 -12.59 8.25 -0.25
N LEU A 40 -12.25 9.00 0.81
CA LEU A 40 -10.86 9.40 1.07
C LEU A 40 -9.98 8.18 1.36
N SER A 41 -10.49 7.20 2.11
CA SER A 41 -9.77 5.96 2.36
C SER A 41 -9.55 5.17 1.06
N ALA A 42 -10.55 5.09 0.18
CA ALA A 42 -10.43 4.40 -1.10
C ALA A 42 -9.42 5.08 -2.02
N ALA A 43 -9.48 6.42 -2.15
CA ALA A 43 -8.57 7.21 -2.97
C ALA A 43 -7.10 6.97 -2.60
N ARG A 44 -6.73 7.20 -1.33
CA ARG A 44 -5.34 7.03 -0.90
C ARG A 44 -4.87 5.58 -0.97
N SER A 45 -5.77 4.61 -0.75
CA SER A 45 -5.46 3.18 -0.88
C SER A 45 -5.17 2.77 -2.33
N ALA A 46 -5.88 3.34 -3.30
CA ALA A 46 -5.66 3.07 -4.72
C ALA A 46 -4.29 3.60 -5.16
N LEU A 47 -3.98 4.85 -4.80
CA LEU A 47 -2.68 5.47 -5.09
C LEU A 47 -1.51 4.70 -4.44
N PHE A 48 -1.70 4.19 -3.22
CA PHE A 48 -0.70 3.31 -2.60
C PHE A 48 -0.52 2.01 -3.39
N ASN A 49 -1.60 1.33 -3.76
CA ASN A 49 -1.53 0.09 -4.53
C ASN A 49 -0.81 0.31 -5.88
N GLN A 50 -1.08 1.43 -6.56
CA GLN A 50 -0.44 1.78 -7.82
C GLN A 50 1.08 1.96 -7.67
N GLN A 51 1.53 2.73 -6.67
CA GLN A 51 2.96 2.91 -6.39
C GLN A 51 3.67 1.59 -6.10
N VAL A 52 3.06 0.74 -5.27
CA VAL A 52 3.59 -0.59 -4.96
C VAL A 52 3.68 -1.45 -6.22
N SER A 53 2.64 -1.46 -7.05
CA SER A 53 2.63 -2.23 -8.30
C SER A 53 3.71 -1.78 -9.28
N ILE A 54 3.94 -0.47 -9.39
CA ILE A 54 5.00 0.07 -10.25
C ILE A 54 6.38 -0.30 -9.68
N ARG A 55 6.57 -0.23 -8.35
CA ARG A 55 7.86 -0.58 -7.73
C ARG A 55 8.18 -2.07 -7.87
N LEU A 56 7.18 -2.94 -7.77
CA LEU A 56 7.32 -4.38 -7.94
C LEU A 56 7.70 -4.82 -9.36
N LYS A 57 7.49 -3.97 -10.37
CA LYS A 57 7.95 -4.23 -11.75
C LYS A 57 9.47 -4.06 -11.92
N LYS A 58 10.17 -3.45 -10.95
CA LYS A 58 11.63 -3.35 -10.97
C LYS A 58 12.25 -4.72 -10.67
N THR A 59 13.35 -5.04 -11.34
CA THR A 59 14.11 -6.28 -11.13
C THR A 59 14.48 -6.47 -9.65
N GLU A 60 14.92 -5.39 -9.00
CA GLU A 60 15.30 -5.36 -7.59
C GLU A 60 14.30 -4.52 -6.79
N PHE A 61 13.03 -4.96 -6.74
CA PHE A 61 11.96 -4.19 -6.08
C PHE A 61 12.22 -3.93 -4.58
N ASN A 62 13.01 -4.78 -3.93
CA ASN A 62 13.36 -4.66 -2.51
C ASN A 62 14.74 -4.01 -2.28
N GLN A 63 15.31 -3.38 -3.30
CA GLN A 63 16.49 -2.52 -3.18
C GLN A 63 16.10 -1.18 -2.54
N VAL A 64 16.87 -0.80 -1.52
CA VAL A 64 16.82 0.50 -0.86
C VAL A 64 17.51 1.51 -1.77
N VAL A 65 16.85 2.64 -2.00
CA VAL A 65 17.37 3.76 -2.78
C VAL A 65 17.50 5.01 -1.91
N ASP A 66 18.24 6.00 -2.39
CA ASP A 66 18.43 7.25 -1.66
C ASP A 66 17.08 7.93 -1.39
N GLY A 67 16.87 8.30 -0.11
CA GLY A 67 15.66 8.94 0.35
C GLY A 67 14.48 8.01 0.59
N ASP A 68 14.67 6.69 0.56
CA ASP A 68 13.63 5.74 0.97
C ASP A 68 13.22 5.96 2.43
N ALA A 69 11.91 5.97 2.67
CA ALA A 69 11.37 5.91 4.02
C ALA A 69 11.29 4.44 4.47
N LEU A 70 12.16 4.04 5.40
CA LEU A 70 12.18 2.70 5.96
C LEU A 70 11.47 2.66 7.30
N GLN A 71 10.51 1.74 7.42
CA GLN A 71 9.74 1.50 8.64
C GLN A 71 10.34 0.34 9.44
N LEU A 72 10.40 0.50 10.77
CA LEU A 72 10.80 -0.56 11.69
C LEU A 72 9.75 -1.67 11.71
N ALA A 73 10.17 -2.93 11.54
CA ALA A 73 9.25 -4.06 11.55
C ALA A 73 8.45 -4.13 12.87
N GLY A 74 7.13 -4.32 12.74
CA GLY A 74 6.21 -4.41 13.87
C GLY A 74 5.91 -3.08 14.59
N ARG A 75 6.45 -1.94 14.13
CA ARG A 75 6.19 -0.62 14.72
C ARG A 75 5.85 0.41 13.65
N GLY A 76 5.20 1.50 14.05
CA GLY A 76 4.81 2.58 13.14
C GLY A 76 5.97 3.50 12.74
N SER A 77 7.02 3.57 13.55
CA SER A 77 8.17 4.47 13.36
C SER A 77 8.95 4.17 12.08
N TRP A 78 9.33 5.23 11.37
CA TRP A 78 10.11 5.16 10.14
C TRP A 78 11.12 6.31 10.09
N PHE A 79 12.15 6.17 9.25
CA PHE A 79 13.17 7.18 9.00
C PHE A 79 13.56 7.19 7.52
N VAL A 80 14.24 8.25 7.08
CA VAL A 80 14.69 8.40 5.70
C VAL A 80 16.14 7.93 5.59
N VAL A 81 16.42 7.07 4.61
CA VAL A 81 17.77 6.57 4.35
C VAL A 81 18.59 7.60 3.58
N THR A 82 19.84 7.74 3.97
CA THR A 82 20.86 8.55 3.28
C THR A 82 21.81 7.67 2.46
N PRO A 83 22.54 8.23 1.48
CA PRO A 83 23.49 7.49 0.65
C PRO A 83 24.53 6.71 1.47
N GLU A 84 24.97 7.27 2.59
CA GLU A 84 25.96 6.67 3.50
C GLU A 84 25.41 5.45 4.24
N GLU A 85 24.09 5.34 4.39
CA GLU A 85 23.41 4.29 5.15
C GLU A 85 22.81 3.20 4.25
N LEU A 86 22.96 3.28 2.92
CA LEU A 86 22.30 2.38 1.97
C LEU A 86 22.67 0.91 2.22
N GLU A 87 23.95 0.59 2.38
CA GLU A 87 24.41 -0.79 2.54
C GLU A 87 23.92 -1.42 3.86
N VAL A 88 24.05 -0.69 4.96
CA VAL A 88 23.56 -1.11 6.28
C VAL A 88 22.03 -1.27 6.27
N SER A 89 21.32 -0.32 5.66
CA SER A 89 19.86 -0.37 5.53
C SER A 89 19.41 -1.53 4.67
N GLN A 90 20.12 -1.83 3.57
CA GLN A 90 19.84 -2.95 2.69
C GLN A 90 19.98 -4.28 3.42
N ALA A 91 21.02 -4.46 4.23
CA ALA A 91 21.20 -5.67 5.04
C ALA A 91 20.03 -5.87 6.02
N ARG A 92 19.58 -4.78 6.67
CA ARG A 92 18.44 -4.81 7.60
C ARG A 92 17.09 -5.05 6.91
N VAL A 93 16.92 -4.59 5.66
CA VAL A 93 15.76 -4.91 4.82
C VAL A 93 15.76 -6.39 4.44
N HIS A 94 16.91 -6.97 4.07
CA HIS A 94 17.05 -8.41 3.81
C HIS A 94 16.71 -9.25 5.04
N ASN A 95 17.18 -8.81 6.22
CA ASN A 95 16.87 -9.45 7.50
C ASN A 95 15.45 -9.16 8.01
N ARG A 96 14.64 -8.39 7.27
CA ARG A 96 13.25 -8.04 7.61
C ARG A 96 13.11 -7.26 8.91
N GLU A 97 14.16 -6.57 9.33
CA GLU A 97 14.12 -5.61 10.44
C GLU A 97 13.54 -4.27 10.01
N LEU A 98 13.76 -3.93 8.74
CA LEU A 98 13.27 -2.73 8.09
C LEU A 98 12.39 -3.09 6.90
N MET A 99 11.40 -2.24 6.66
CA MET A 99 10.41 -2.38 5.61
C MET A 99 10.47 -1.16 4.71
N ILE A 100 10.73 -1.37 3.41
CA ILE A 100 10.51 -0.33 2.41
C ILE A 100 9.03 0.03 2.42
N THR A 101 8.72 1.32 2.49
CA THR A 101 7.35 1.83 2.50
C THR A 101 7.00 2.51 1.19
N ALA A 102 5.71 2.64 0.91
CA ALA A 102 5.18 3.58 -0.07
C ALA A 102 4.31 4.62 0.64
N THR A 103 4.16 5.80 0.04
CA THR A 103 3.30 6.85 0.61
C THR A 103 1.83 6.45 0.50
N LEU A 104 1.07 6.82 1.52
CA LEU A 104 -0.36 7.02 1.46
C LEU A 104 -0.60 8.51 1.24
N PRO A 105 -0.84 8.97 0.00
CA PRO A 105 -0.83 10.40 -0.33
C PRO A 105 -1.81 11.22 0.51
N GLY A 106 -1.47 12.49 0.68
CA GLY A 106 -2.14 13.43 1.56
C GLY A 106 -1.51 14.82 1.51
N CYS A 107 -1.96 15.71 2.38
CA CYS A 107 -1.28 16.97 2.65
C CYS A 107 0.03 16.74 3.44
N GLY A 108 0.91 17.74 3.38
CA GLY A 108 2.22 17.69 4.01
C GLY A 108 3.24 16.86 3.23
N ASP A 109 4.38 16.61 3.87
CA ASP A 109 5.47 15.86 3.27
C ASP A 109 5.15 14.35 3.23
N TRP A 110 5.48 13.70 2.11
CA TRP A 110 5.22 12.27 1.93
C TRP A 110 6.21 11.37 2.70
N GLY A 111 7.21 11.98 3.34
CA GLY A 111 8.24 11.33 4.13
C GLY A 111 9.43 10.85 3.32
N SER A 112 9.22 10.29 2.13
CA SER A 112 10.30 9.98 1.19
C SER A 112 11.00 11.25 0.72
N GLN A 113 12.25 11.13 0.31
CA GLN A 113 13.06 12.23 -0.21
C GLN A 113 13.78 11.82 -1.49
N ARG A 114 14.37 12.80 -2.20
CA ARG A 114 15.32 12.59 -3.31
C ARG A 114 14.81 11.56 -4.33
N ASP A 115 15.59 10.53 -4.65
CA ASP A 115 15.27 9.54 -5.68
C ASP A 115 13.98 8.77 -5.36
N ALA A 116 13.78 8.39 -4.10
CA ALA A 116 12.56 7.71 -3.68
C ALA A 116 11.32 8.60 -3.84
N LEU A 117 11.41 9.89 -3.49
CA LEU A 117 10.30 10.83 -3.65
C LEU A 117 9.97 11.07 -5.14
N ALA A 118 11.00 11.26 -5.96
CA ALA A 118 10.82 11.43 -7.40
C ALA A 118 10.13 10.21 -8.02
N PHE A 119 10.49 9.01 -7.57
CA PHE A 119 9.84 7.78 -7.99
C PHE A 119 8.37 7.71 -7.55
N GLU A 120 8.07 8.02 -6.27
CA GLU A 120 6.69 8.00 -5.76
C GLU A 120 5.80 9.02 -6.49
N GLN A 121 6.31 10.23 -6.74
CA GLN A 121 5.59 11.26 -7.48
C GLN A 121 5.34 10.85 -8.94
N ALA A 122 6.36 10.30 -9.62
CA ALA A 122 6.23 9.82 -10.99
C ALA A 122 5.22 8.66 -11.11
N ALA A 123 5.18 7.77 -10.11
CA ALA A 123 4.31 6.60 -10.11
C ALA A 123 2.81 6.95 -10.13
N ILE A 124 2.43 8.11 -9.59
CA ILE A 124 1.04 8.57 -9.55
C ILE A 124 0.85 9.94 -10.23
N ALA A 125 1.77 10.35 -11.11
CA ALA A 125 1.76 11.67 -11.73
C ALA A 125 0.46 11.99 -12.47
N GLU A 126 -0.15 10.99 -13.11
CA GLU A 126 -1.41 11.13 -13.84
C GLU A 126 -2.64 11.28 -12.91
N GLU A 127 -2.55 10.83 -11.67
CA GLU A 127 -3.66 10.80 -10.71
C GLU A 127 -3.84 12.14 -9.98
N THR A 128 -3.79 13.24 -10.71
CA THR A 128 -3.82 14.62 -10.18
C THR A 128 -5.12 14.92 -9.42
N ALA A 129 -6.26 14.43 -9.90
CA ALA A 129 -7.57 14.68 -9.29
C ALA A 129 -7.67 14.09 -7.88
N LEU A 130 -7.27 12.83 -7.70
CA LEU A 130 -7.29 12.16 -6.39
C LEU A 130 -6.28 12.78 -5.42
N GLN A 131 -5.09 13.16 -5.90
CA GLN A 131 -4.10 13.86 -5.09
C GLN A 131 -4.63 15.21 -4.59
N ALA A 132 -5.21 16.01 -5.49
CA ALA A 132 -5.79 17.31 -5.15
C ALA A 132 -6.95 17.17 -4.16
N LEU A 133 -7.79 16.13 -4.30
CA LEU A 133 -8.86 15.81 -3.35
C LEU A 133 -8.29 15.57 -1.94
N LEU A 134 -7.26 14.74 -1.81
CA LEU A 134 -6.68 14.39 -0.51
C LEU A 134 -6.07 15.62 0.20
N VAL A 135 -5.40 16.49 -0.56
CA VAL A 135 -4.85 17.75 -0.06
C VAL A 135 -5.97 18.72 0.35
N ARG A 136 -6.99 18.90 -0.50
CA ARG A 136 -8.16 19.76 -0.23
C ARG A 136 -8.86 19.38 1.07
N GLU A 137 -8.99 18.07 1.30
CA GLU A 137 -9.69 17.53 2.46
C GLU A 137 -8.79 17.38 3.70
N LYS A 138 -7.54 17.84 3.62
CA LYS A 138 -6.54 17.86 4.69
C LYS A 138 -6.29 16.47 5.29
N VAL A 139 -6.21 15.46 4.43
CA VAL A 139 -5.83 14.10 4.83
C VAL A 139 -4.31 14.07 4.94
N GLU A 140 -3.76 13.86 6.13
CA GLU A 140 -2.32 13.79 6.33
C GLU A 140 -1.69 12.62 5.55
N ALA A 141 -0.57 12.89 4.89
CA ALA A 141 0.25 11.87 4.28
C ALA A 141 0.75 10.89 5.35
N ALA A 142 0.90 9.62 4.98
CA ALA A 142 1.37 8.59 5.90
C ALA A 142 2.23 7.55 5.17
N ARG A 143 2.94 6.71 5.92
CA ARG A 143 3.75 5.63 5.37
C ARG A 143 3.08 4.29 5.62
N ARG A 144 3.17 3.39 4.65
CA ARG A 144 2.76 1.99 4.78
C ARG A 144 3.82 1.09 4.15
N ALA A 145 4.21 0.02 4.85
CA ALA A 145 5.11 -1.00 4.31
C ALA A 145 4.58 -1.56 2.98
N MET A 146 5.45 -1.60 1.97
CA MET A 146 5.15 -2.11 0.63
C MET A 146 4.92 -3.63 0.64
N LEU A 147 5.70 -4.34 1.45
CA LEU A 147 5.63 -5.79 1.59
C LEU A 147 4.99 -6.18 2.92
N LEU A 148 4.31 -7.32 2.90
CA LEU A 148 3.74 -7.99 4.05
C LEU A 148 4.44 -9.34 4.21
N TYR A 149 4.90 -9.60 5.44
CA TYR A 149 5.49 -10.86 5.84
C TYR A 149 4.59 -11.54 6.88
N PRO A 150 3.86 -12.61 6.51
CA PRO A 150 3.13 -13.42 7.46
C PRO A 150 4.08 -13.99 8.52
N GLN A 151 3.75 -13.77 9.79
CA GLN A 151 4.56 -14.24 10.91
C GLN A 151 4.13 -15.66 11.28
N GLN A 152 5.10 -16.48 11.70
CA GLN A 152 4.84 -17.86 12.13
C GLN A 152 4.06 -18.68 11.10
N LEU A 153 4.36 -18.47 9.81
CA LEU A 153 3.71 -19.19 8.73
C LEU A 153 4.03 -20.69 8.86
N SER A 154 2.98 -21.48 9.03
CA SER A 154 3.03 -22.94 9.02
C SER A 154 1.88 -23.46 8.18
N TRP A 155 2.08 -24.64 7.58
CA TRP A 155 1.05 -25.31 6.81
C TRP A 155 1.07 -26.81 7.07
N ASN A 156 -0.10 -27.42 6.95
CA ASN A 156 -0.27 -28.86 7.04
C ASN A 156 -1.19 -29.33 5.91
N TRP A 157 -0.68 -30.22 5.06
CA TRP A 157 -1.50 -30.87 4.03
C TRP A 157 -2.29 -31.99 4.69
N TRP A 158 -3.61 -31.98 4.51
CA TRP A 158 -4.47 -33.07 4.98
C TRP A 158 -4.58 -34.17 3.91
N ASP A 159 -4.54 -33.77 2.65
CA ASP A 159 -4.52 -34.61 1.45
C ASP A 159 -3.94 -33.80 0.26
N ASP A 160 -3.96 -34.35 -0.95
CA ASP A 160 -3.39 -33.72 -2.15
C ASP A 160 -4.12 -32.43 -2.60
N VAL A 161 -5.30 -32.14 -2.06
CA VAL A 161 -6.15 -30.99 -2.47
C VAL A 161 -6.56 -30.08 -1.32
N THR A 162 -6.15 -30.38 -0.09
CA THR A 162 -6.56 -29.66 1.13
C THR A 162 -5.34 -29.29 1.97
N VAL A 163 -5.16 -27.98 2.18
CA VAL A 163 -4.09 -27.44 3.02
C VAL A 163 -4.64 -26.54 4.12
N GLU A 164 -4.22 -26.78 5.36
CA GLU A 164 -4.42 -25.88 6.48
C GLU A 164 -3.25 -24.89 6.55
N LEU A 165 -3.55 -23.59 6.58
CA LEU A 165 -2.57 -22.51 6.73
C LEU A 165 -2.75 -21.81 8.08
N ARG A 166 -1.65 -21.58 8.80
CA ARG A 166 -1.64 -20.78 10.03
C ARG A 166 -0.57 -19.73 9.93
N PHE A 167 -0.94 -18.48 10.20
CA PHE A 167 -0.03 -17.34 10.22
C PHE A 167 -0.65 -16.19 11.00
N TRP A 168 0.19 -15.30 11.50
CA TRP A 168 -0.22 -14.04 12.12
C TRP A 168 0.08 -12.86 11.20
N LEU A 169 -0.84 -11.90 11.15
CA LEU A 169 -0.70 -10.66 10.40
C LEU A 169 -0.88 -9.45 11.32
N PRO A 170 -0.13 -8.35 11.08
CA PRO A 170 -0.36 -7.10 11.80
C PRO A 170 -1.69 -6.47 11.41
N ALA A 171 -2.23 -5.63 12.31
CA ALA A 171 -3.47 -4.90 12.09
C ALA A 171 -3.45 -4.13 10.76
N GLY A 172 -4.57 -4.15 10.03
CA GLY A 172 -4.68 -3.50 8.72
C GLY A 172 -4.08 -4.29 7.55
N SER A 173 -3.74 -5.55 7.77
CA SER A 173 -3.41 -6.54 6.74
C SER A 173 -4.52 -7.58 6.63
N PHE A 174 -4.66 -8.22 5.48
CA PHE A 174 -5.77 -9.15 5.21
C PHE A 174 -5.24 -10.52 4.78
N ALA A 175 -5.83 -11.59 5.34
CA ALA A 175 -5.50 -12.96 4.97
C ALA A 175 -5.82 -13.28 3.50
N THR A 176 -6.82 -12.60 2.92
CA THR A 176 -7.16 -12.70 1.50
C THR A 176 -6.00 -12.29 0.59
N SER A 177 -5.17 -11.33 1.00
CA SER A 177 -3.95 -10.96 0.27
C SER A 177 -2.91 -12.09 0.29
N VAL A 178 -2.89 -12.93 1.33
CA VAL A 178 -2.00 -14.10 1.39
C VAL A 178 -2.51 -15.20 0.47
N VAL A 179 -3.80 -15.51 0.55
CA VAL A 179 -4.43 -16.57 -0.26
C VAL A 179 -4.38 -16.24 -1.75
N ARG A 180 -4.52 -14.97 -2.14
CA ARG A 180 -4.41 -14.52 -3.54
C ARG A 180 -3.09 -14.92 -4.20
N GLU A 181 -2.00 -14.93 -3.44
CA GLU A 181 -0.66 -15.30 -3.95
C GLU A 181 -0.46 -16.81 -4.04
N LEU A 182 -1.36 -17.61 -3.48
CA LEU A 182 -1.27 -19.07 -3.46
C LEU A 182 -2.16 -19.71 -4.52
N ILE A 183 -3.37 -19.18 -4.75
CA ILE A 183 -4.35 -19.74 -5.67
C ILE A 183 -5.13 -18.65 -6.41
N ASN A 184 -5.50 -18.95 -7.66
CA ASN A 184 -6.46 -18.14 -8.41
C ASN A 184 -7.88 -18.50 -7.96
N THR A 185 -8.64 -17.53 -7.46
CA THR A 185 -10.05 -17.73 -7.11
C THR A 185 -10.94 -17.02 -8.13
N THR A 186 -11.90 -17.74 -8.73
CA THR A 186 -12.80 -17.26 -9.80
C THR A 186 -14.03 -16.51 -9.26
N GLY A 187 -13.87 -15.72 -8.20
CA GLY A 187 -14.93 -14.85 -7.67
C GLY A 187 -14.63 -13.37 -7.93
N ASP A 188 -15.67 -12.54 -8.05
CA ASP A 188 -15.65 -11.08 -8.32
C ASP A 188 -14.71 -10.23 -7.43
N TYR A 189 -14.03 -10.83 -6.47
CA TYR A 189 -13.04 -10.22 -5.59
C TYR A 189 -11.65 -10.08 -6.24
N ALA A 190 -11.39 -10.76 -7.36
CA ALA A 190 -10.05 -10.84 -7.97
C ALA A 190 -9.65 -9.59 -8.79
N ASN A 191 -10.61 -8.85 -9.36
CA ASN A 191 -10.35 -7.87 -10.43
C ASN A 191 -10.56 -6.39 -10.06
N ILE A 192 -10.77 -6.05 -8.78
CA ILE A 192 -11.02 -4.66 -8.38
C ILE A 192 -9.78 -4.09 -7.67
N ALA A 193 -8.65 -4.00 -8.37
CA ALA A 193 -7.50 -3.12 -8.09
C ALA A 193 -6.23 -3.58 -8.85
N GLU A 194 -6.32 -3.70 -10.17
CA GLU A 194 -5.15 -3.48 -11.03
C GLU A 194 -5.18 -2.04 -11.55
#